data_AF-A0A2X0Y3K9-F1
#
_entry.id   AF-A0A2X0Y3K9-F1
#
_cell.length_a   1.000
_cell.length_b   1.000
_cell.length_c   1.000
_cell.angle_alpha   90.00
_cell.angle_beta   90.00
_cell.angle_gamma   90.00
#
_symmetry.space_group_name_H-M   'P 1'
#
loop_
_entity.id
_entity.type
_entity.pdbx_description
1 polymer ?
#
loop_
_entity_poly.entity_id
_entity_poly.type
_entity_poly.pdbx_seq_one_letter_code
_entity_poly.pdbx_strand_id
1 'polypeptide(L)'
;MQAENIEQNTHILDVGCGTGQTAAYLASSYQANVTGLDIQPIMIEKARQRMHKERLPVKLLQGSIEQTSLANETFDLILAESVLAFVNLQQALQEIYRLLKKGGRFIAIEFTIPQTLRTELADDLQQFYGFQSLLRKKDWVRLLQQAGFYDIHIQKNKSISSKPEFQVSKDIESEFYKIMDQHIAMNEKYEDILDYRIYTCTK
;
A
#
# COMPACT_ATOMS: atom_id res chain seq x y z
N MET A 1 4.77 13.09 -2.93
CA MET A 1 5.77 12.97 -1.85
C MET A 1 6.41 14.31 -1.44
N GLN A 2 6.39 15.39 -2.24
CA GLN A 2 6.99 16.69 -1.90
C GLN A 2 6.45 17.42 -0.64
N ALA A 3 5.45 16.87 0.06
CA ALA A 3 4.85 17.49 1.25
C ALA A 3 5.38 16.95 2.58
N GLU A 4 6.07 15.81 2.58
CA GLU A 4 6.64 15.22 3.80
C GLU A 4 8.14 15.50 3.87
N ASN A 5 8.63 15.91 5.04
CA ASN A 5 10.05 16.17 5.24
C ASN A 5 10.81 14.85 5.44
N ILE A 6 11.23 14.22 4.35
CA ILE A 6 12.02 12.99 4.38
C ILE A 6 13.52 13.33 4.29
N GLU A 7 14.21 13.09 5.39
CA GLU A 7 15.66 13.28 5.54
C GLU A 7 16.39 11.93 5.70
N GLN A 8 17.73 11.95 5.63
CA GLN A 8 18.60 10.76 5.68
C GLN A 8 18.39 9.87 6.93
N ASN A 9 17.94 10.43 8.05
CA ASN A 9 17.72 9.66 9.28
C ASN A 9 16.27 9.22 9.49
N THR A 10 15.37 9.54 8.56
CA THR A 10 13.94 9.19 8.66
C THR A 10 13.78 7.68 8.64
N HIS A 11 13.11 7.12 9.64
CA HIS A 11 12.75 5.71 9.68
C HIS A 11 11.41 5.50 8.99
N ILE A 12 11.42 4.74 7.89
CA ILE A 12 10.24 4.52 7.06
C ILE A 12 9.87 3.03 7.05
N LEU A 13 8.60 2.72 7.24
CA LEU A 13 8.04 1.39 6.96
C LEU A 13 7.22 1.43 5.65
N ASP A 14 7.60 0.59 4.69
CA ASP A 14 6.85 0.31 3.47
C ASP A 14 6.03 -0.97 3.68
N VAL A 15 4.73 -0.82 3.92
CA VAL A 15 3.78 -1.90 4.22
C VAL A 15 3.28 -2.51 2.91
N GLY A 16 3.36 -3.84 2.81
CA GLY A 16 3.11 -4.59 1.58
C GLY A 16 4.05 -4.15 0.47
N CYS A 17 5.35 -4.14 0.76
CA CYS A 17 6.36 -3.56 -0.14
C CYS A 17 6.46 -4.27 -1.51
N GLY A 18 5.84 -5.44 -1.68
CA GLY A 18 5.85 -6.20 -2.91
C GLY A 18 7.27 -6.52 -3.35
N THR A 19 7.60 -6.18 -4.60
CA THR A 19 8.97 -6.35 -5.12
C THR A 19 9.95 -5.29 -4.61
N GLY A 20 9.53 -4.35 -3.78
CA GLY A 20 10.37 -3.33 -3.14
C GLY A 20 10.69 -2.12 -4.02
N GLN A 21 9.85 -1.75 -5.00
CA GLN A 21 10.11 -0.57 -5.84
C GLN A 21 10.11 0.71 -5.01
N THR A 22 9.05 0.90 -4.22
CA THR A 22 8.89 2.09 -3.40
C THR A 22 9.95 2.16 -2.31
N ALA A 23 10.21 1.04 -1.62
CA ALA A 23 11.33 0.96 -0.69
C ALA A 23 12.70 1.32 -1.31
N ALA A 24 12.99 0.84 -2.53
CA ALA A 24 14.23 1.17 -3.25
C ALA A 24 14.31 2.65 -3.61
N TYR A 25 13.20 3.22 -4.10
CA TYR A 25 13.11 4.63 -4.44
C TYR A 25 13.34 5.53 -3.21
N LEU A 26 12.72 5.20 -2.07
CA LEU A 26 12.87 5.95 -0.83
C LEU A 26 14.31 5.90 -0.31
N ALA A 27 14.93 4.72 -0.32
CA ALA A 27 16.31 4.54 0.12
C ALA A 27 17.32 5.24 -0.81
N SER A 28 17.14 5.16 -2.12
CA SER A 28 18.07 5.76 -3.10
C SER A 28 17.93 7.28 -3.19
N SER A 29 16.69 7.80 -3.16
CA SER A 29 16.43 9.22 -3.39
C SER A 29 16.65 10.07 -2.14
N TYR A 30 16.34 9.54 -0.96
CA TYR A 30 16.39 10.29 0.30
C TYR A 30 17.43 9.76 1.29
N GLN A 31 18.10 8.65 0.97
CA GLN A 31 19.05 7.98 1.87
C GLN A 31 18.43 7.62 3.23
N ALA A 32 17.11 7.44 3.26
CA ALA A 32 16.34 7.15 4.47
C ALA A 32 16.55 5.71 4.97
N ASN A 33 16.25 5.49 6.25
CA ASN A 33 16.29 4.17 6.90
C ASN A 33 14.99 3.40 6.61
N VAL A 34 14.96 2.67 5.48
CA VAL A 34 13.74 1.98 5.01
C VAL A 34 13.69 0.52 5.47
N THR A 35 12.53 0.14 6.01
CA THR A 35 12.13 -1.25 6.23
C THR A 35 10.94 -1.58 5.32
N GLY A 36 11.04 -2.65 4.52
CA GLY A 36 9.92 -3.21 3.76
C GLY A 36 9.32 -4.41 4.49
N LEU A 37 7.98 -4.47 4.56
CA LEU A 37 7.22 -5.57 5.14
C LEU A 37 6.28 -6.13 4.07
N ASP A 38 6.27 -7.44 3.86
CA ASP A 38 5.30 -8.10 2.99
C ASP A 38 4.94 -9.49 3.53
N ILE A 39 3.69 -9.92 3.35
CA ILE A 39 3.24 -11.22 3.83
C ILE A 39 3.71 -12.37 2.92
N GLN A 40 3.92 -12.09 1.63
CA GLN A 40 4.22 -13.09 0.61
C GLN A 40 5.74 -13.36 0.53
N PRO A 41 6.21 -14.59 0.80
CA PRO A 41 7.64 -14.93 0.75
C PRO A 41 8.28 -14.63 -0.62
N ILE A 42 7.55 -14.87 -1.71
CA ILE A 42 8.03 -14.63 -3.08
C ILE A 42 8.28 -13.15 -3.36
N MET A 43 7.49 -12.25 -2.75
CA MET A 43 7.66 -10.81 -2.91
C MET A 43 8.92 -10.34 -2.17
N ILE A 44 9.12 -10.83 -0.94
CA ILE A 44 10.34 -10.59 -0.16
C ILE A 44 11.59 -11.07 -0.90
N GLU A 45 11.54 -12.23 -1.55
CA GLU A 45 12.66 -12.73 -2.34
C GLU A 45 12.98 -11.82 -3.53
N LYS A 46 11.96 -11.41 -4.30
CA LYS A 46 12.14 -10.46 -5.41
C LYS A 46 12.68 -9.11 -4.92
N ALA A 47 12.17 -8.60 -3.79
CA ALA A 47 12.65 -7.38 -3.18
C ALA A 47 14.12 -7.51 -2.77
N ARG A 48 14.51 -8.63 -2.16
CA ARG A 48 15.92 -8.90 -1.79
C ARG A 48 16.84 -8.87 -2.99
N GLN A 49 16.43 -9.49 -4.11
CA GLN A 49 17.18 -9.48 -5.36
C GLN A 49 17.36 -8.06 -5.91
N ARG A 50 16.31 -7.23 -5.86
CA ARG A 50 16.38 -5.81 -6.23
C ARG A 50 17.37 -5.04 -5.36
N MET A 51 17.24 -5.13 -4.03
CA MET A 51 18.11 -4.42 -3.09
C MET A 51 19.58 -4.83 -3.26
N HIS A 52 19.85 -6.11 -3.51
CA HIS A 52 21.20 -6.59 -3.79
C HIS A 52 21.76 -6.02 -5.11
N LYS A 53 20.96 -6.04 -6.19
CA LYS A 53 21.36 -5.51 -7.49
C LYS A 53 21.68 -4.01 -7.43
N GLU A 54 20.86 -3.26 -6.71
CA GLU A 54 20.97 -1.80 -6.59
C GLU A 54 21.87 -1.34 -5.42
N ARG A 55 22.35 -2.29 -4.61
CA ARG A 55 23.20 -2.05 -3.43
C ARG A 55 22.56 -1.12 -2.41
N LEU A 56 21.26 -1.31 -2.16
CA LEU A 56 20.49 -0.48 -1.24
C LEU A 56 20.36 -1.14 0.15
N PRO A 57 20.57 -0.39 1.24
CA PRO A 57 20.57 -0.93 2.61
C PRO A 57 19.15 -1.08 3.19
N VAL A 58 18.18 -1.58 2.41
CA VAL A 58 16.80 -1.75 2.87
C VAL A 58 16.66 -3.04 3.67
N LYS A 59 16.07 -2.93 4.87
CA LYS A 59 15.72 -4.10 5.68
C LYS A 59 14.40 -4.70 5.17
N LEU A 60 14.37 -6.00 4.89
CA LEU A 60 13.17 -6.69 4.43
C LEU A 60 12.68 -7.70 5.46
N LEU A 61 11.38 -7.67 5.75
CA LEU A 61 10.72 -8.52 6.73
C LEU A 61 9.53 -9.22 6.11
N GLN A 62 9.42 -10.53 6.34
CA GLN A 62 8.21 -11.27 6.00
C GLN A 62 7.25 -11.22 7.19
N GLY A 63 6.00 -10.81 6.97
CA GLY A 63 4.97 -10.80 8.02
C GLY A 63 3.71 -10.03 7.62
N SER A 64 2.66 -10.15 8.44
CA SER A 64 1.42 -9.41 8.27
C SER A 64 1.48 -8.07 9.00
N ILE A 65 0.94 -7.01 8.40
CA ILE A 65 0.74 -5.72 9.09
C ILE A 65 -0.40 -5.77 10.10
N GLU A 66 -1.25 -6.80 10.09
CA GLU A 66 -2.29 -6.96 11.12
C GLU A 66 -1.69 -7.19 12.50
N GLN A 67 -0.51 -7.81 12.57
CA GLN A 67 0.24 -8.04 13.80
C GLN A 67 1.72 -8.27 13.52
N THR A 68 2.56 -7.35 13.97
CA THR A 68 4.02 -7.41 13.82
C THR A 68 4.71 -7.56 15.17
N SER A 69 5.93 -8.09 15.15
CA SER A 69 6.84 -8.09 16.32
C SER A 69 7.75 -6.85 16.35
N LEU A 70 7.44 -5.81 15.58
CA LEU A 70 8.21 -4.57 15.55
C LEU A 70 7.95 -3.75 16.82
N ALA A 71 8.94 -2.96 17.25
CA ALA A 71 8.81 -2.14 18.44
C ALA A 71 7.80 -0.99 18.25
N ASN A 72 7.17 -0.57 19.35
CA ASN A 72 6.30 0.61 19.35
C ASN A 72 7.09 1.86 18.92
N GLU A 73 6.41 2.87 18.39
CA GLU A 73 6.97 4.22 18.20
C GLU A 73 8.34 4.24 17.50
N THR A 74 8.50 3.44 16.44
CA THR A 74 9.76 3.23 15.74
C THR A 74 9.88 4.06 14.47
N PHE A 75 8.77 4.26 13.75
CA PHE A 75 8.80 4.88 12.42
C PHE A 75 8.35 6.33 12.47
N ASP A 76 9.05 7.19 11.73
CA ASP A 76 8.67 8.57 11.49
C ASP A 76 7.57 8.65 10.43
N LEU A 77 7.63 7.74 9.45
CA LEU A 77 6.69 7.64 8.33
C LEU A 77 6.32 6.17 8.08
N ILE A 78 5.04 5.89 7.88
CA ILE A 78 4.58 4.60 7.35
C ILE A 78 3.82 4.86 6.05
N LEU A 79 4.12 4.06 5.03
CA LEU A 79 3.43 4.06 3.73
C LEU A 79 2.75 2.71 3.53
N ALA A 80 1.52 2.71 3.04
CA ALA A 80 0.82 1.53 2.52
C ALA A 80 0.21 1.87 1.16
N GLU A 81 0.48 1.07 0.15
CA GLU A 81 0.00 1.29 -1.22
C GLU A 81 -0.71 0.05 -1.76
N SER A 82 -2.03 0.14 -1.93
CA SER A 82 -2.88 -0.97 -2.42
C SER A 82 -2.72 -2.26 -1.59
N VAL A 83 -2.72 -2.14 -0.26
CA VAL A 83 -2.53 -3.27 0.68
C VAL A 83 -3.71 -3.39 1.63
N LEU A 84 -4.23 -2.27 2.09
CA LEU A 84 -5.18 -2.24 3.19
C LEU A 84 -6.55 -2.81 2.83
N ALA A 85 -6.89 -2.88 1.53
CA ALA A 85 -8.08 -3.56 1.04
C ALA A 85 -8.04 -5.08 1.22
N PHE A 86 -6.88 -5.69 1.48
CA PHE A 86 -6.66 -7.14 1.54
C PHE A 86 -6.51 -7.71 2.94
N VAL A 87 -6.51 -6.86 3.96
CA VAL A 87 -6.23 -7.22 5.36
C VAL A 87 -7.40 -6.83 6.25
N ASN A 88 -7.39 -7.34 7.48
CA ASN A 88 -8.22 -6.81 8.55
C ASN A 88 -7.81 -5.36 8.84
N LEU A 89 -8.54 -4.44 8.21
CA LEU A 89 -8.21 -3.02 8.23
C LEU A 89 -8.15 -2.44 9.65
N GLN A 90 -9.00 -2.90 10.56
CA GLN A 90 -8.99 -2.40 11.94
C GLN A 90 -7.68 -2.78 12.64
N GLN A 91 -7.26 -4.05 12.54
CA GLN A 91 -6.00 -4.52 13.13
C GLN A 91 -4.80 -3.82 12.48
N ALA A 92 -4.80 -3.74 11.14
CA ALA A 92 -3.73 -3.06 10.40
C ALA A 92 -3.58 -1.58 10.81
N LEU A 93 -4.68 -0.82 10.92
CA LEU A 93 -4.63 0.58 11.33
C LEU A 93 -4.17 0.75 12.78
N GLN A 94 -4.60 -0.14 13.70
CA GLN A 94 -4.14 -0.13 15.09
C GLN A 94 -2.64 -0.42 15.18
N GLU A 95 -2.15 -1.37 14.38
CA GLU A 95 -0.74 -1.71 14.34
C GLU A 95 0.11 -0.59 13.74
N ILE A 96 -0.31 0.00 12.62
CA ILE A 96 0.33 1.18 12.02
C ILE A 96 0.39 2.32 13.05
N TYR A 97 -0.71 2.58 13.77
CA TYR A 97 -0.75 3.58 14.83
C TYR A 97 0.24 3.23 15.96
N ARG A 98 0.33 1.97 16.40
CA ARG A 98 1.30 1.54 17.43
C ARG A 98 2.75 1.77 16.99
N LEU A 99 3.06 1.45 15.74
CA LEU A 99 4.41 1.49 15.16
C LEU A 99 4.91 2.90 14.88
N LEU A 100 4.02 3.85 14.61
CA LEU A 100 4.39 5.26 14.41
C LEU A 100 4.86 5.92 15.70
N LYS A 101 5.90 6.77 15.60
CA LYS A 101 6.25 7.74 16.65
C LYS A 101 5.11 8.74 16.84
N LYS A 102 5.01 9.36 18.02
CA LYS A 102 4.08 10.48 18.25
C LYS A 102 4.40 11.62 17.28
N GLY A 103 3.38 12.15 16.59
CA GLY A 103 3.58 13.12 15.50
C GLY A 103 4.11 12.52 14.20
N GLY A 104 4.33 11.20 14.14
CA GLY A 104 4.69 10.49 12.92
C GLY A 104 3.56 10.48 11.91
N ARG A 105 3.90 10.29 10.64
CA ARG A 105 2.98 10.43 9.50
C ARG A 105 2.59 9.08 8.92
N PHE A 106 1.32 8.93 8.56
CA PHE A 106 0.83 7.79 7.82
C PHE A 106 0.32 8.23 6.45
N ILE A 107 0.75 7.53 5.40
CA ILE A 107 0.27 7.72 4.02
C ILE A 107 -0.33 6.41 3.53
N ALA A 108 -1.60 6.45 3.13
CA ALA A 108 -2.28 5.35 2.47
C ALA A 108 -2.64 5.74 1.03
N ILE A 109 -2.20 4.96 0.05
CA ILE A 109 -2.60 5.10 -1.36
C ILE A 109 -3.53 3.94 -1.66
N GLU A 110 -4.83 4.20 -1.63
CA GLU A 110 -5.83 3.14 -1.56
C GLU A 110 -6.99 3.35 -2.52
N PHE A 111 -7.53 2.21 -2.95
CA PHE A 111 -8.74 2.14 -3.74
C PHE A 111 -9.91 2.75 -2.97
N THR A 112 -10.73 3.55 -3.65
CA THR A 112 -11.90 4.21 -3.06
C THR A 112 -13.05 4.23 -4.04
N ILE A 113 -14.24 3.86 -3.59
CA ILE A 113 -15.45 3.97 -4.42
C ILE A 113 -16.11 5.36 -4.21
N PRO A 114 -16.62 6.01 -5.28
CA PRO A 114 -17.21 7.35 -5.19
C PRO A 114 -18.57 7.34 -4.47
N GLN A 115 -19.29 6.23 -4.56
CA GLN A 115 -20.63 6.03 -4.02
C GLN A 115 -20.86 4.56 -3.68
N THR A 116 -21.94 4.27 -2.95
CA THR A 116 -22.35 2.89 -2.72
C THR A 116 -22.69 2.25 -4.06
N LEU A 117 -22.03 1.13 -4.36
CA LEU A 117 -22.28 0.36 -5.57
C LEU A 117 -23.50 -0.53 -5.39
N ARG A 118 -24.11 -0.91 -6.52
CA ARG A 118 -25.11 -1.99 -6.52
C ARG A 118 -24.44 -3.28 -6.02
N THR A 119 -25.17 -4.08 -5.25
CA THR A 119 -24.63 -5.30 -4.60
C THR A 119 -23.89 -6.21 -5.57
N GLU A 120 -24.48 -6.51 -6.73
CA GLU A 120 -23.86 -7.34 -7.77
C GLU A 120 -22.48 -6.81 -8.22
N LEU A 121 -22.35 -5.50 -8.41
CA LEU A 121 -21.09 -4.88 -8.81
C LEU A 121 -20.06 -4.88 -7.66
N ALA A 122 -20.53 -4.67 -6.42
CA ALA A 122 -19.66 -4.75 -5.26
C ALA A 122 -19.10 -6.18 -5.10
N ASP A 123 -19.96 -7.18 -5.21
CA ASP A 123 -19.60 -8.60 -5.11
C ASP A 123 -18.61 -9.00 -6.21
N ASP A 124 -18.87 -8.60 -7.47
CA ASP A 124 -17.96 -8.84 -8.60
C ASP A 124 -16.55 -8.26 -8.34
N LEU A 125 -16.47 -7.02 -7.86
CA LEU A 125 -15.19 -6.37 -7.57
C LEU A 125 -14.48 -7.03 -6.39
N GLN A 126 -15.20 -7.38 -5.32
CA GLN A 126 -14.61 -8.06 -4.17
C GLN A 126 -14.11 -9.46 -4.52
N GLN A 127 -14.88 -10.22 -5.30
CA GLN A 127 -14.49 -11.57 -5.70
C GLN A 127 -13.33 -11.56 -6.69
N PHE A 128 -13.33 -10.65 -7.67
CA PHE A 128 -12.29 -10.60 -8.69
C PHE A 128 -10.95 -10.13 -8.13
N TYR A 129 -10.95 -9.03 -7.37
CA TYR A 129 -9.72 -8.47 -6.81
C TYR A 129 -9.34 -9.12 -5.48
N GLY A 130 -10.25 -9.81 -4.79
CA GLY A 130 -10.00 -10.37 -3.45
C GLY A 130 -10.09 -9.32 -2.32
N PHE A 131 -10.82 -8.21 -2.54
CA PHE A 131 -10.94 -7.15 -1.54
C PHE A 131 -11.83 -7.57 -0.36
N GLN A 132 -11.28 -7.46 0.85
CA GLN A 132 -12.05 -7.64 2.09
C GLN A 132 -13.02 -6.48 2.34
N SER A 133 -12.75 -5.30 1.79
CA SER A 133 -13.63 -4.14 1.93
C SER A 133 -13.60 -3.20 0.72
N LEU A 134 -14.75 -2.63 0.40
CA LEU A 134 -14.91 -1.56 -0.58
C LEU A 134 -15.32 -0.27 0.15
N LEU A 135 -14.38 0.65 0.33
CA LEU A 135 -14.57 1.82 1.17
C LEU A 135 -14.79 3.08 0.34
N ARG A 136 -15.73 3.92 0.79
CA ARG A 136 -15.85 5.29 0.30
C ARG A 136 -14.90 6.19 1.08
N LYS A 137 -14.66 7.38 0.54
CA LYS A 137 -13.86 8.44 1.19
C LYS A 137 -14.26 8.67 2.66
N LYS A 138 -15.56 8.73 2.95
CA LYS A 138 -16.04 8.97 4.33
C LYS A 138 -15.80 7.79 5.26
N ASP A 139 -15.80 6.58 4.74
CA ASP A 139 -15.56 5.36 5.53
C ASP A 139 -14.07 5.31 5.93
N TRP A 140 -13.17 5.65 5.00
CA TRP A 140 -11.74 5.84 5.26
C TRP A 140 -11.47 6.86 6.37
N VAL A 141 -12.03 8.08 6.26
CA VAL A 141 -11.84 9.12 7.28
C VAL A 141 -12.29 8.64 8.66
N ARG A 142 -13.47 8.02 8.74
CA ARG A 142 -14.01 7.52 10.00
C ARG A 142 -13.10 6.46 10.63
N LEU A 143 -12.60 5.52 9.83
CA LEU A 143 -11.75 4.43 10.32
C LEU A 143 -10.38 4.95 10.79
N LEU A 144 -9.78 5.91 10.07
CA LEU A 144 -8.55 6.57 10.48
C LEU A 144 -8.74 7.31 11.82
N GLN A 145 -9.84 8.06 11.98
CA GLN A 145 -10.16 8.73 13.24
C GLN A 145 -10.38 7.74 14.38
N GLN A 146 -11.07 6.63 14.14
CA GLN A 146 -11.30 5.58 15.13
C GLN A 146 -10.00 4.89 15.57
N ALA A 147 -9.01 4.80 14.69
CA ALA A 147 -7.67 4.28 15.02
C ALA A 147 -6.80 5.30 15.79
N GLY A 148 -7.23 6.57 15.90
CA GLY A 148 -6.56 7.62 16.65
C GLY A 148 -5.84 8.66 15.81
N PHE A 149 -5.86 8.55 14.48
CA PHE A 149 -5.21 9.53 13.60
C PHE A 149 -5.96 10.85 13.55
N TYR A 150 -5.21 11.95 13.46
CA TYR A 150 -5.72 13.30 13.22
C TYR A 150 -5.03 13.95 12.01
N ASP A 151 -5.40 15.20 11.71
CA ASP A 151 -4.86 15.97 10.57
C ASP A 151 -4.99 15.22 9.22
N ILE A 152 -6.19 14.70 8.96
CA ILE A 152 -6.45 13.85 7.80
C ILE A 152 -6.65 14.70 6.55
N HIS A 153 -5.72 14.58 5.60
CA HIS A 153 -5.82 15.18 4.28
C HIS A 153 -6.04 14.13 3.20
N ILE A 154 -6.78 14.51 2.16
CA ILE A 154 -7.19 13.60 1.09
C ILE A 154 -6.93 14.27 -0.24
N GLN A 155 -6.14 13.61 -1.07
CA GLN A 155 -5.80 14.06 -2.41
C GLN A 155 -6.29 13.03 -3.43
N LYS A 156 -6.83 13.51 -4.55
CA LYS A 156 -7.06 12.64 -5.71
C LYS A 156 -5.71 12.31 -6.33
N ASN A 157 -5.49 11.05 -6.68
CA ASN A 157 -4.31 10.69 -7.45
C ASN A 157 -4.52 11.13 -8.91
N LYS A 158 -3.89 12.23 -9.33
CA LYS A 158 -3.94 12.68 -10.73
C LYS A 158 -2.97 11.80 -11.53
N SER A 159 -3.52 10.79 -12.21
CA SER A 159 -2.86 9.90 -13.17
C SER A 159 -1.73 9.03 -12.61
N ILE A 160 -2.03 7.76 -12.38
CA ILE A 160 -1.04 6.68 -12.49
C ILE A 160 -0.75 6.52 -13.99
N SER A 161 0.17 7.33 -14.53
CA SER A 161 0.75 7.08 -15.85
C SER A 161 1.97 6.16 -15.76
N SER A 162 2.16 5.44 -14.65
CA SER A 162 3.16 4.38 -14.60
C SER A 162 2.54 3.14 -15.24
N LYS A 163 2.98 2.82 -16.47
CA LYS A 163 2.78 1.48 -17.02
C LYS A 163 3.19 0.47 -15.94
N PRO A 164 2.35 -0.51 -15.59
CA PRO A 164 2.75 -1.55 -14.64
C PRO A 164 4.07 -2.16 -15.11
N GLU A 165 5.05 -2.23 -14.21
CA GLU A 165 6.31 -2.91 -14.50
C GLU A 165 6.03 -4.42 -14.48
N PHE A 166 5.71 -4.99 -15.63
CA PHE A 166 5.53 -6.43 -15.76
C PHE A 166 6.89 -7.12 -15.76
N GLN A 167 7.36 -7.53 -14.58
CA GLN A 167 8.36 -8.60 -14.51
C GLN A 167 7.65 -9.93 -14.74
N VAL A 168 7.45 -10.24 -16.03
CA VAL A 168 6.91 -11.51 -16.51
C VAL A 168 7.85 -12.61 -16.02
N SER A 169 7.40 -13.45 -15.10
CA SER A 169 8.11 -14.68 -14.75
C SER A 169 8.20 -15.55 -16.01
N LYS A 170 9.30 -16.29 -16.19
CA LYS A 170 9.42 -17.19 -17.35
C LYS A 170 8.42 -18.36 -17.31
N ASP A 171 7.76 -18.54 -16.16
CA ASP A 171 6.84 -19.65 -15.86
C ASP A 171 5.41 -19.16 -15.59
N ILE A 172 4.90 -18.18 -16.36
CA ILE A 172 3.49 -17.78 -16.25
C ILE A 172 2.64 -18.75 -17.07
N GLU A 173 1.84 -19.58 -16.39
CA GLU A 173 0.84 -20.42 -17.03
C GLU A 173 -0.18 -19.57 -17.83
N SER A 174 -0.66 -20.12 -18.95
CA SER A 174 -1.58 -19.42 -19.88
C SER A 174 -2.86 -18.87 -19.22
N GLU A 175 -3.27 -19.43 -18.09
CA GLU A 175 -4.43 -18.99 -17.32
C GLU A 175 -4.25 -17.59 -16.69
N PHE A 176 -3.03 -17.20 -16.31
CA PHE A 176 -2.77 -15.87 -15.74
C PHE A 176 -2.86 -14.76 -16.79
N TYR A 177 -2.65 -15.07 -18.07
CA TYR A 177 -2.92 -14.12 -19.16
C TYR A 177 -4.42 -13.85 -19.32
N LYS A 178 -5.28 -14.85 -19.09
CA LYS A 178 -6.74 -14.63 -19.08
C LYS A 178 -7.17 -13.75 -17.89
N ILE A 179 -6.54 -13.91 -16.73
CA ILE A 179 -6.78 -13.03 -15.57
C ILE A 179 -6.34 -11.59 -15.91
N MET A 180 -5.23 -11.43 -16.62
CA MET A 180 -4.77 -10.12 -17.10
C MET A 180 -5.75 -9.49 -18.09
N ASP A 181 -6.25 -10.24 -19.06
CA ASP A 181 -7.25 -9.76 -20.02
C ASP A 181 -8.55 -9.35 -19.31
N GLN A 182 -8.97 -10.14 -18.30
CA GLN A 182 -10.13 -9.80 -17.46
C GLN A 182 -9.88 -8.55 -16.62
N HIS A 183 -8.66 -8.35 -16.09
CA HIS A 183 -8.28 -7.15 -15.35
C HIS A 183 -8.31 -5.90 -16.24
N ILE A 184 -7.78 -6.00 -17.46
CA ILE A 184 -7.83 -4.91 -18.46
C ILE A 184 -9.30 -4.60 -18.80
N ALA A 185 -10.10 -5.61 -19.10
CA ALA A 185 -11.52 -5.43 -19.40
C ALA A 185 -12.31 -4.83 -18.22
N MET A 186 -11.98 -5.18 -16.97
CA MET A 186 -12.58 -4.57 -15.78
C MET A 186 -12.16 -3.12 -15.59
N ASN A 187 -10.88 -2.80 -15.81
CA ASN A 187 -10.40 -1.43 -15.74
C ASN A 187 -11.08 -0.53 -16.78
N GLU A 188 -11.25 -1.03 -18.02
CA GLU A 188 -11.99 -0.32 -19.07
C GLU A 188 -13.49 -0.20 -18.76
N LYS A 189 -14.11 -1.28 -18.27
CA LYS A 189 -15.55 -1.31 -17.95
C LYS A 189 -15.91 -0.40 -16.76
N TYR A 190 -14.97 -0.18 -15.84
CA TYR A 190 -15.21 0.53 -14.59
C TYR A 190 -14.30 1.75 -14.39
N GLU A 191 -13.72 2.30 -15.47
CA GLU A 191 -12.78 3.43 -15.44
C GLU A 191 -13.34 4.65 -14.64
N ASP A 192 -14.63 4.92 -14.75
CA ASP A 192 -15.32 6.00 -14.02
C ASP A 192 -15.59 5.71 -12.53
N ILE A 193 -15.41 4.45 -12.10
CA ILE A 193 -15.71 3.95 -10.75
C ILE A 193 -14.41 3.69 -9.98
N LEU A 194 -13.35 3.26 -10.66
CA LEU A 194 -12.08 2.92 -10.04
C LEU A 194 -11.28 4.19 -9.70
N ASP A 195 -11.53 4.77 -8.52
CA ASP A 195 -10.83 5.95 -8.01
C ASP A 195 -9.74 5.53 -7.00
N TYR A 196 -8.57 6.15 -7.09
CA TYR A 196 -7.47 5.97 -6.13
C TYR A 196 -7.21 7.29 -5.41
N ARG A 197 -7.06 7.21 -4.10
CA ARG A 197 -6.85 8.39 -3.26
C ARG A 197 -5.66 8.22 -2.36
N ILE A 198 -5.01 9.35 -2.13
CA ILE A 198 -3.92 9.46 -1.16
C ILE A 198 -4.53 10.06 0.10
N TYR A 199 -4.49 9.29 1.18
CA TYR A 199 -4.84 9.71 2.53
C TYR A 199 -3.54 9.96 3.28
N THR A 200 -3.37 11.15 3.83
CA THR A 200 -2.26 11.46 4.72
C THR A 200 -2.81 11.87 6.08
N CYS A 201 -2.19 11.42 7.16
CA CYS A 201 -2.62 11.74 8.52
C CYS A 201 -1.47 11.62 9.51
N THR A 202 -1.72 12.03 10.75
CA THR A 202 -0.73 12.14 11.83
C THR A 202 -1.15 11.32 13.04
N LYS A 203 -0.18 10.68 13.71
CA LYS A 203 -0.37 10.01 15.00
C LYS A 203 -0.44 10.98 16.17
#